data_AF-A0A9D1GBD0-F1
#
_entry.id   AF-A0A9D1GBD0-F1
#
_cell.length_a   1.000
_cell.length_b   1.000
_cell.length_c   1.000
_cell.angle_alpha   90.00
_cell.angle_beta   90.00
_cell.angle_gamma   90.00
#
_symmetry.space_group_name_H-M   'P 1'
#
loop_
_entity.id
_entity.type
_entity.pdbx_description
1 polymer ?
#
loop_
_entity_poly.entity_id
_entity_poly.type
_entity_poly.pdbx_seq_one_letter_code
_entity_poly.pdbx_strand_id
1 'polypeptide(L)'
;MIERIIKNNISILNPHLVMGYLESKNIYPTEDEAIIICNFLKENYNVLLKDNSILLNLRGNIRDNIYQGVSTIIMNLKNTYL
;
A
#
# COMPACT_ATOMS: atom_id res chain seq x y z
N MET A 1 -3.94 4.44 -19.48
CA MET A 1 -2.46 4.30 -19.53
C MET A 1 -1.88 4.05 -18.14
N ILE A 2 -2.20 4.90 -17.14
CA ILE A 2 -1.75 4.74 -15.75
C ILE A 2 -2.18 3.39 -15.13
N GLU A 3 -3.43 2.96 -15.30
CA GLU A 3 -3.88 1.65 -14.78
C GLU A 3 -3.06 0.47 -15.30
N ARG A 4 -2.62 0.52 -16.57
CA ARG A 4 -1.79 -0.53 -17.19
C ARG A 4 -0.38 -0.54 -16.60
N ILE A 5 0.17 0.63 -16.28
CA ILE A 5 1.45 0.77 -15.58
C ILE A 5 1.33 0.22 -14.16
N ILE A 6 0.28 0.59 -13.42
CA ILE A 6 0.05 0.09 -12.07
C ILE A 6 -0.10 -1.43 -12.07
N LYS A 7 -0.90 -1.99 -12.99
CA LYS A 7 -1.08 -3.44 -13.13
C LYS A 7 0.24 -4.18 -13.41
N ASN A 8 1.13 -3.62 -14.21
CA ASN A 8 2.42 -4.25 -14.50
C ASN A 8 3.39 -4.18 -13.32
N ASN A 9 3.30 -3.14 -12.49
CA ASN A 9 4.15 -2.99 -11.31
C ASN A 9 3.61 -3.75 -10.08
N ILE A 10 2.28 -3.90 -9.96
CA ILE A 10 1.68 -4.61 -8.83
C ILE A 10 1.97 -6.12 -8.87
N SER A 11 2.13 -6.69 -10.07
CA SER A 11 2.45 -8.12 -10.24
C SER A 11 3.85 -8.47 -9.71
N ILE A 12 4.81 -7.57 -9.85
CA ILE A 12 6.19 -7.74 -9.37
C ILE A 12 6.40 -7.26 -7.93
N LEU A 13 5.41 -6.58 -7.33
CA LEU A 13 5.48 -6.11 -5.95
C LEU A 13 5.79 -7.30 -5.02
N ASN A 14 6.67 -7.09 -4.05
CA ASN A 14 6.96 -8.10 -3.03
C ASN A 14 7.11 -7.43 -1.66
N PRO A 15 7.02 -8.20 -0.57
CA PRO A 15 7.07 -7.64 0.79
C PRO A 15 8.36 -6.86 1.07
N HIS A 16 9.51 -7.27 0.54
CA HIS A 16 10.78 -6.56 0.74
C HIS A 16 10.80 -5.19 0.06
N LEU A 17 10.21 -5.06 -1.13
CA LEU A 17 10.05 -3.76 -1.80
C LEU A 17 9.11 -2.85 -1.03
N VAL A 18 8.02 -3.40 -0.49
CA VAL A 18 7.08 -2.64 0.35
C VAL A 18 7.77 -2.14 1.61
N MET A 19 8.50 -3.03 2.28
CA MET A 19 9.25 -2.71 3.49
C MET A 19 10.30 -1.61 3.21
N GLY A 20 11.17 -1.80 2.22
CA GLY A 20 12.20 -0.81 1.88
C GLY A 20 11.62 0.55 1.47
N TYR A 21 10.49 0.56 0.76
CA TYR A 21 9.80 1.82 0.43
C TYR A 21 9.23 2.51 1.68
N LEU A 22 8.58 1.77 2.58
CA LEU A 22 8.04 2.33 3.82
C LEU A 22 9.15 2.85 4.73
N GLU A 23 10.25 2.12 4.85
CA GLU A 23 11.42 2.54 5.63
C GLU A 23 12.04 3.84 5.08
N SER A 24 12.09 3.99 3.74
CA SER A 24 12.50 5.25 3.10
C SER A 24 11.61 6.46 3.44
N LYS A 25 10.41 6.20 3.97
CA LYS A 25 9.44 7.20 4.44
C LYS A 25 9.35 7.28 5.97
N ASN A 26 10.34 6.72 6.68
CA ASN A 26 10.39 6.64 8.14
C ASN A 26 9.22 5.83 8.76
N ILE A 27 8.71 4.82 8.03
CA ILE A 27 7.70 3.89 8.53
C ILE A 27 8.35 2.50 8.58
N TYR A 28 8.38 1.90 9.77
CA TYR A 28 9.10 0.65 10.00
C TYR A 28 8.11 -0.50 10.29
N PRO A 29 7.53 -1.13 9.25
CA PRO A 29 6.68 -2.29 9.42
C PRO A 29 7.49 -3.50 9.87
N THR A 30 6.84 -4.47 10.52
CA THR A 30 7.42 -5.82 10.66
C THR A 30 7.36 -6.55 9.31
N GLU A 31 8.08 -7.66 9.20
CA GLU A 31 8.03 -8.50 8.00
C GLU A 31 6.60 -9.00 7.73
N ASP A 32 5.88 -9.44 8.77
CA ASP A 32 4.47 -9.86 8.67
C ASP A 32 3.57 -8.72 8.17
N GLU A 33 3.73 -7.51 8.70
CA GLU A 33 2.96 -6.35 8.26
C GLU A 33 3.27 -5.99 6.81
N ALA A 34 4.54 -6.07 6.40
CA ALA A 34 4.93 -5.83 5.01
C ALA A 34 4.32 -6.87 4.06
N ILE A 35 4.22 -8.14 4.49
CA ILE A 35 3.52 -9.20 3.74
C ILE A 35 2.02 -8.86 3.61
N ILE A 36 1.37 -8.51 4.71
CA ILE A 36 -0.06 -8.15 4.74
C ILE A 36 -0.32 -6.96 3.81
N ILE A 37 0.49 -5.89 3.91
CA ILE A 37 0.36 -4.70 3.06
C ILE A 37 0.59 -5.06 1.58
N CYS A 38 1.62 -5.85 1.28
CA CYS A 38 1.91 -6.28 -0.09
C CYS A 38 0.73 -7.04 -0.70
N ASN A 39 0.18 -8.03 0.02
CA ASN A 39 -0.95 -8.82 -0.45
C ASN A 39 -2.20 -7.96 -0.61
N PHE A 40 -2.48 -7.10 0.36
CA PHE A 40 -3.60 -6.16 0.30
C PHE A 40 -3.51 -5.29 -0.96
N LEU A 41 -2.35 -4.69 -1.25
CA LEU A 41 -2.17 -3.85 -2.43
C LEU A 41 -2.36 -4.65 -3.72
N LYS A 42 -1.84 -5.88 -3.79
CA LYS A 42 -2.01 -6.77 -4.95
C LYS A 42 -3.46 -7.12 -5.24
N GLU A 43 -4.22 -7.44 -4.21
CA GLU A 43 -5.61 -7.87 -4.34
C GLU A 43 -6.53 -6.68 -4.62
N ASN A 44 -6.23 -5.53 -4.02
CA ASN A 44 -7.19 -4.43 -3.93
C ASN A 44 -6.81 -3.19 -4.75
N TYR A 45 -5.69 -3.16 -5.50
CA TYR A 45 -5.25 -1.94 -6.22
C TYR A 45 -6.36 -1.33 -7.10
N ASN A 46 -7.11 -2.15 -7.85
CA ASN A 46 -8.18 -1.66 -8.72
C ASN A 46 -9.29 -0.92 -7.96
N VAL A 47 -9.64 -1.43 -6.78
CA VAL A 47 -10.66 -0.84 -5.91
C VAL A 47 -10.08 0.38 -5.21
N LEU A 48 -8.86 0.28 -4.68
CA LEU A 48 -8.15 1.34 -3.99
C LEU A 48 -7.99 2.60 -4.86
N LEU A 49 -7.85 2.45 -6.17
CA LEU A 49 -7.81 3.58 -7.10
C LEU A 49 -9.12 4.39 -7.11
N LYS A 50 -10.25 3.74 -6.88
CA LYS A 50 -11.60 4.34 -6.98
C LYS A 50 -12.19 4.69 -5.62
N ASP A 51 -11.96 3.87 -4.61
CA ASP A 51 -12.53 3.99 -3.28
C ASP A 51 -11.46 3.74 -2.21
N ASN A 52 -11.31 4.71 -1.30
CA ASN A 52 -10.36 4.65 -0.19
C ASN A 52 -10.90 3.89 1.02
N SER A 53 -12.20 3.61 1.08
CA SER A 53 -12.84 2.91 2.20
C SER A 53 -12.21 1.54 2.46
N ILE A 54 -11.67 0.90 1.40
CA ILE A 54 -11.01 -0.39 1.47
C ILE A 54 -9.75 -0.40 2.34
N LEU A 55 -9.13 0.77 2.58
CA LEU A 55 -8.02 0.89 3.52
C LEU A 55 -8.43 0.47 4.94
N LEU A 56 -9.70 0.62 5.33
CA LEU A 56 -10.18 0.20 6.64
C LEU A 56 -9.96 -1.30 6.91
N ASN A 57 -9.96 -2.14 5.87
CA ASN A 57 -9.67 -3.58 5.98
C ASN A 57 -8.23 -3.85 6.41
N LEU A 58 -7.31 -2.90 6.18
CA LEU A 58 -5.91 -3.01 6.60
C LEU A 58 -5.76 -2.77 8.11
N ARG A 59 -6.59 -1.89 8.70
CA ARG A 59 -6.45 -1.40 10.09
C ARG A 59 -6.51 -2.52 11.14
N GLY A 60 -7.27 -3.59 10.89
CA GLY A 60 -7.37 -4.72 11.82
C GLY A 60 -6.20 -5.71 11.77
N ASN A 61 -5.32 -5.59 10.77
CA ASN A 61 -4.28 -6.57 10.49
C ASN A 61 -2.85 -6.04 10.75
N ILE A 62 -2.69 -4.74 10.98
CA ILE A 62 -1.39 -4.10 11.22
C ILE A 62 -1.50 -3.08 12.35
N ARG A 63 -0.36 -2.65 12.90
CA ARG A 63 -0.33 -1.62 13.95
C ARG A 63 -0.86 -0.27 13.43
N ASP A 64 -1.55 0.46 14.31
CA ASP A 64 -2.19 1.75 13.97
C ASP A 64 -1.22 2.78 13.39
N ASN A 65 0.02 2.85 13.89
CA ASN A 65 1.03 3.77 13.37
C ASN A 65 1.44 3.45 11.92
N ILE A 66 1.59 2.16 11.59
CA ILE A 66 1.89 1.71 10.22
C ILE A 66 0.67 1.97 9.32
N TYR A 67 -0.53 1.67 9.80
CA TYR A 67 -1.77 1.96 9.09
C TYR A 67 -1.91 3.43 8.72
N GLN A 68 -1.68 4.34 9.67
CA GLN A 68 -1.73 5.78 9.41
C GLN A 68 -0.67 6.22 8.41
N GLY A 69 0.56 5.72 8.53
CA GLY A 69 1.65 6.02 7.61
C GLY A 69 1.35 5.56 6.18
N VAL A 70 0.96 4.30 6.02
CA VAL A 70 0.59 3.71 4.72
C VAL A 70 -0.59 4.45 4.09
N SER A 71 -1.64 4.71 4.87
CA SER A 71 -2.83 5.43 4.39
C SER A 71 -2.48 6.83 3.90
N THR A 72 -1.63 7.55 4.64
CA THR A 72 -1.17 8.89 4.26
C THR A 72 -0.38 8.86 2.95
N ILE A 73 0.54 7.89 2.80
CA ILE A 73 1.31 7.72 1.56
C ILE A 73 0.37 7.46 0.37
N ILE A 74 -0.55 6.50 0.52
CA ILE A 74 -1.47 6.14 -0.56
C ILE A 74 -2.31 7.35 -0.98
N MET A 75 -2.86 8.11 -0.02
CA MET A 75 -3.64 9.31 -0.31
C MET A 75 -2.81 10.38 -1.02
N ASN A 76 -1.58 10.62 -0.57
CA ASN A 76 -0.68 11.59 -1.21
C ASN A 76 -0.32 11.19 -2.64
N LEU A 77 -0.02 9.90 -2.87
CA LEU A 77 0.27 9.39 -4.20
C LEU A 77 -0.94 9.50 -5.12
N LYS A 78 -2.15 9.19 -4.62
CA LYS A 78 -3.39 9.37 -5.39
C LYS A 78 -3.55 10.83 -5.80
N ASN A 79 -3.48 11.77 -4.86
CA ASN A 79 -3.62 13.21 -5.17
C ASN A 79 -2.56 13.76 -6.13
N THR A 80 -1.38 13.13 -6.19
CA THR A 80 -0.28 13.58 -7.06
C THR A 80 -0.39 13.05 -8.49
N TYR A 81 -0.88 11.82 -8.67
CA TYR A 81 -0.78 11.09 -9.93
C TYR A 81 -2.11 10.69 -10.56
N LEU A 82 -3.24 10.87 -9.87
CA LEU A 82 -4.59 10.52 -10.31
C LEU A 82 -5.53 11.70 -10.12
#